data_AF-A0A0D2U606-F1
#
_entry.id   AF-A0A0D2U606-F1
#
_cell.length_a   1.000
_cell.length_b   1.000
_cell.length_c   1.000
_cell.angle_alpha   90.00
_cell.angle_beta   90.00
_cell.angle_gamma   90.00
#
_symmetry.space_group_name_H-M   'P 1'
#
loop_
_entity.id
_entity.type
_entity.pdbx_description
1 polymer ?
#
loop_
_entity_poly.entity_id
_entity_poly.type
_entity_poly.pdbx_seq_one_letter_code
_entity_poly.pdbx_strand_id
1 'polypeptide(L)'
;MRFNLRKTFPLLTTKKVFWRGVVEELLWFISGSTNAKVLQEKDIHIWDGNASRDFLDSIGLTSREEGDLGPVYGFQWRHFGARYTDMHTDYTGQGFDQLLDVIDKIKNNPNDRRIILSAWNPSDLKLMALPPCHMFAQFYVANEELSCQMYQRSADMGLGVPFNIASYALLTCMITHVCDLIPGDFIHVLGDFKT
;
A
#
# COMPACT_ATOMS: atom_id res chain seq x y z
N MET A 1 -15.63 1.05 -8.09
CA MET A 1 -16.48 0.49 -7.00
C MET A 1 -16.49 1.46 -5.83
N ARG A 2 -17.54 1.49 -5.01
CA ARG A 2 -17.63 2.32 -3.79
C ARG A 2 -18.21 1.49 -2.65
N PHE A 3 -17.61 1.59 -1.46
CA PHE A 3 -17.98 0.86 -0.25
C PHE A 3 -18.18 1.85 0.89
N ASN A 4 -19.31 1.74 1.59
CA ASN A 4 -19.63 2.61 2.73
C ASN A 4 -19.05 2.02 4.01
N LEU A 5 -18.05 2.68 4.59
CA LEU A 5 -17.33 2.19 5.78
C LEU A 5 -18.01 2.57 7.11
N ARG A 6 -19.06 3.39 7.08
CA ARG A 6 -19.75 3.87 8.30
C ARG A 6 -20.42 2.75 9.09
N LYS A 7 -20.83 1.67 8.40
CA LYS A 7 -21.65 0.59 8.98
C LYS A 7 -21.04 -0.79 8.82
N THR A 8 -20.28 -1.01 7.75
CA THR A 8 -19.77 -2.34 7.41
C THR A 8 -18.36 -2.26 6.89
N PHE A 9 -17.62 -3.35 7.03
CA PHE A 9 -16.29 -3.52 6.45
C PHE A 9 -16.40 -4.38 5.18
N PRO A 10 -15.84 -3.96 4.02
CA PRO A 10 -16.05 -4.61 2.73
C PRO A 10 -15.16 -5.85 2.54
N LEU A 11 -15.22 -6.80 3.48
CA LEU A 11 -14.60 -8.13 3.32
C LEU A 11 -15.56 -9.01 2.51
N LEU A 12 -15.13 -9.48 1.33
CA LEU A 12 -15.97 -10.33 0.50
C LEU A 12 -16.36 -11.63 1.22
N THR A 13 -17.63 -12.02 1.07
CA THR A 13 -18.22 -13.17 1.75
C THR A 13 -18.42 -14.38 0.84
N THR A 14 -18.35 -14.20 -0.48
CA THR A 14 -18.51 -15.27 -1.47
C THR A 14 -17.31 -16.20 -1.56
N LYS A 15 -16.16 -15.80 -0.99
CA LYS A 15 -14.96 -16.62 -0.79
C LYS A 15 -14.20 -16.14 0.44
N LYS A 16 -13.43 -17.03 1.05
CA LYS A 16 -12.58 -16.68 2.19
C LYS A 16 -11.43 -15.76 1.74
N VAL A 17 -11.33 -14.58 2.35
CA VAL A 17 -10.19 -13.66 2.16
C VAL A 17 -9.15 -13.91 3.26
N PHE A 18 -7.86 -13.91 2.91
CA PHE A 18 -6.78 -14.12 3.86
C PHE A 18 -6.52 -12.87 4.73
N TRP A 19 -7.38 -12.66 5.72
CA TRP A 19 -7.38 -11.44 6.55
C TRP A 19 -6.07 -11.18 7.29
N ARG A 20 -5.44 -12.21 7.88
CA ARG A 20 -4.14 -12.05 8.57
C ARG A 20 -3.09 -11.48 7.61
N GLY A 21 -3.03 -11.99 6.38
CA GLY A 21 -2.15 -11.46 5.34
C GLY A 21 -2.44 -10.00 5.00
N VAL A 22 -3.71 -9.61 4.88
CA VAL A 22 -4.10 -8.20 4.62
C VAL A 22 -3.57 -7.27 5.70
N VAL A 23 -3.77 -7.63 6.96
CA VAL A 23 -3.35 -6.80 8.10
C VAL A 23 -1.83 -6.72 8.19
N GLU A 24 -1.14 -7.86 8.13
CA GLU A 24 0.33 -7.92 8.27
C GLU A 24 1.04 -7.22 7.12
N GLU A 25 0.56 -7.36 5.88
CA GLU A 25 1.10 -6.63 4.73
C GLU A 25 0.91 -5.12 4.89
N LEU A 26 -0.28 -4.67 5.32
CA LEU A 26 -0.52 -3.25 5.50
C LEU A 26 0.37 -2.66 6.59
N LEU A 27 0.58 -3.37 7.70
CA LEU A 27 1.51 -2.95 8.75
C LEU A 27 2.95 -2.92 8.25
N TRP A 28 3.34 -3.87 7.39
CA TRP A 28 4.64 -3.90 6.73
C TRP A 28 4.83 -2.72 5.74
N PHE A 29 3.79 -2.33 5.00
CA PHE A 29 3.83 -1.10 4.20
C PHE A 29 3.95 0.14 5.08
N ILE A 30 3.16 0.23 6.15
CA ILE A 30 3.20 1.37 7.08
C ILE A 30 4.58 1.49 7.72
N SER A 31 5.27 0.41 8.05
CA SER A 31 6.61 0.47 8.65
C SER A 31 7.70 0.92 7.68
N GLY A 32 7.43 1.00 6.38
CA GLY A 32 8.43 1.32 5.37
C GLY A 32 9.29 0.14 4.92
N SER A 33 8.99 -1.07 5.40
CA SER A 33 9.78 -2.26 5.13
C SER A 33 9.73 -2.68 3.66
N THR A 34 10.84 -3.26 3.19
CA THR A 34 11.00 -3.85 1.85
C THR A 34 11.50 -5.30 1.92
N ASN A 35 11.67 -5.83 3.13
CA ASN A 35 12.13 -7.19 3.39
C ASN A 35 10.95 -8.16 3.49
N ALA A 36 10.78 -9.03 2.49
CA ALA A 36 9.73 -10.05 2.47
C ALA A 36 9.89 -11.09 3.61
N LYS A 37 11.10 -11.29 4.14
CA LYS A 37 11.34 -12.25 5.24
C LYS A 37 10.60 -11.87 6.52
N VAL A 38 10.34 -10.58 6.76
CA VAL A 38 9.51 -10.11 7.89
C VAL A 38 8.09 -10.67 7.83
N LEU A 39 7.55 -10.85 6.62
CA LEU A 39 6.24 -11.47 6.41
C LEU A 39 6.34 -13.01 6.52
N GLN A 40 7.40 -13.61 5.97
CA GLN A 40 7.65 -15.05 6.04
C GLN A 40 7.81 -15.54 7.49
N GLU A 41 8.50 -14.78 8.35
CA GLU A 41 8.63 -15.05 9.79
C GLU A 41 7.28 -15.11 10.50
N LYS A 42 6.26 -14.44 9.95
CA LYS A 42 4.87 -14.46 10.42
C LYS A 42 3.99 -15.45 9.66
N ASP A 43 4.59 -16.32 8.84
CA ASP A 43 3.92 -17.28 7.98
C ASP A 43 2.95 -16.60 6.99
N ILE A 44 3.42 -15.50 6.38
CA ILE A 44 2.74 -14.75 5.32
C ILE A 44 3.61 -14.77 4.06
N HIS A 45 3.18 -15.53 3.05
CA HIS A 45 3.98 -15.86 1.86
C HIS A 45 3.52 -15.15 0.58
N ILE A 46 2.81 -14.03 0.70
CA ILE A 46 2.19 -13.32 -0.44
C ILE A 46 3.22 -12.70 -1.40
N TRP A 47 4.45 -12.48 -0.94
CA TRP A 47 5.54 -11.88 -1.71
C TRP A 47 6.60 -12.88 -2.18
N ASP A 48 6.53 -14.15 -1.78
CA ASP A 48 7.58 -15.15 -2.01
C ASP A 48 7.93 -15.32 -3.49
N GLY A 49 6.90 -15.39 -4.35
CA GLY A 49 7.12 -15.53 -5.78
C GLY A 49 7.93 -14.37 -6.37
N ASN A 50 7.67 -13.14 -5.93
CA ASN A 50 8.37 -11.94 -6.40
C ASN A 50 9.71 -11.70 -5.69
N ALA A 51 9.92 -12.32 -4.53
CA ALA A 51 11.13 -12.15 -3.73
C ALA A 51 12.18 -13.25 -3.98
N SER A 52 11.80 -14.34 -4.66
CA SER A 52 12.67 -15.49 -4.95
C SER A 52 13.89 -15.10 -5.79
N ARG A 53 15.00 -15.83 -5.58
CA ARG A 53 16.23 -15.67 -6.39
C ARG A 53 15.94 -15.74 -7.89
N ASP A 54 15.21 -16.77 -8.32
CA ASP A 54 14.89 -17.01 -9.73
C ASP A 54 14.12 -15.83 -10.34
N PHE A 55 13.14 -15.28 -9.62
CA PHE A 55 12.35 -14.15 -10.11
C PHE A 55 13.18 -12.88 -10.18
N LEU A 56 13.94 -12.55 -9.14
CA LEU A 56 14.81 -11.37 -9.12
C LEU A 56 15.85 -11.41 -10.25
N ASP A 57 16.43 -12.57 -10.53
CA ASP A 57 17.37 -12.75 -11.64
C ASP A 57 16.67 -12.59 -12.99
N SER A 58 15.44 -13.12 -13.14
CA SER A 58 14.66 -13.03 -14.37
C SER A 58 14.33 -11.59 -14.78
N ILE A 59 14.29 -10.66 -13.81
CA ILE A 59 14.03 -9.23 -14.05
C ILE A 59 15.31 -8.38 -14.00
N GLY A 60 16.48 -9.01 -13.93
CA GLY A 60 17.78 -8.33 -14.00
C GLY A 60 18.29 -7.76 -12.67
N LEU A 61 17.67 -8.09 -11.54
CA LEU A 61 18.10 -7.70 -10.19
C LEU A 61 19.06 -8.74 -9.58
N THR A 62 20.14 -9.08 -10.29
CA THR A 62 21.03 -10.19 -9.92
C THR A 62 21.88 -9.96 -8.66
N SER A 63 22.11 -8.69 -8.29
CA SER A 63 22.84 -8.31 -7.07
C SER A 63 21.93 -8.08 -5.86
N ARG A 64 20.60 -8.10 -6.05
CA ARG A 64 19.60 -7.90 -4.99
C ARG A 64 19.55 -9.14 -4.10
N GLU A 65 19.58 -9.02 -2.78
CA GLU A 65 19.43 -10.18 -1.88
C GLU A 65 18.05 -10.84 -2.07
N GLU A 66 17.97 -12.18 -1.99
CA GLU A 66 16.68 -12.88 -1.94
C GLU A 66 15.86 -12.40 -0.73
N GLY A 67 14.60 -12.05 -0.96
CA GLY A 67 13.76 -11.39 0.04
C GLY A 67 13.69 -9.86 -0.09
N ASP A 68 14.65 -9.21 -0.75
CA ASP A 68 14.67 -7.76 -0.92
C ASP A 68 13.83 -7.36 -2.14
N LEU A 69 12.66 -6.76 -1.89
CA LEU A 69 11.71 -6.38 -2.94
C LEU A 69 12.09 -5.07 -3.65
N GLY A 70 13.17 -4.40 -3.24
CA GLY A 70 13.49 -3.06 -3.73
C GLY A 70 12.62 -1.97 -3.08
N PRO A 71 12.66 -0.74 -3.60
CA PRO A 71 11.94 0.41 -3.04
C PRO A 71 10.44 0.37 -3.38
N VAL A 72 9.73 -0.69 -2.99
CA VAL A 72 8.29 -0.90 -3.21
C VAL A 72 7.43 -0.06 -2.25
N TYR A 73 6.11 -0.29 -2.27
CA TYR A 73 5.08 0.48 -1.54
C TYR A 73 5.52 1.15 -0.25
N GLY A 74 5.90 0.38 0.79
CA GLY A 74 6.23 0.92 2.10
C GLY A 74 7.38 1.93 2.04
N PHE A 75 8.44 1.61 1.30
CA PHE A 75 9.54 2.53 1.06
C PHE A 75 9.06 3.82 0.40
N GLN A 76 8.23 3.73 -0.65
CA GLN A 76 7.70 4.93 -1.28
C GLN A 76 6.78 5.73 -0.33
N TRP A 77 6.02 5.07 0.55
CA TRP A 77 5.14 5.76 1.51
C TRP A 77 5.91 6.54 2.57
N ARG A 78 7.05 6.02 3.02
CA ARG A 78 7.82 6.59 4.14
C ARG A 78 9.07 7.37 3.72
N HIS A 79 9.60 7.07 2.53
CA HIS A 79 10.92 7.50 2.06
C HIS A 79 10.90 7.89 0.56
N PHE A 80 9.82 8.48 0.05
CA PHE A 80 9.69 8.81 -1.37
C PHE A 80 10.87 9.65 -1.87
N GLY A 81 11.54 9.20 -2.92
CA GLY A 81 12.70 9.89 -3.51
C GLY A 81 14.02 9.71 -2.75
N ALA A 82 14.07 8.94 -1.66
CA ALA A 82 15.33 8.51 -1.06
C ALA A 82 16.06 7.53 -1.99
N ARG A 83 17.39 7.55 -1.96
CA ARG A 83 18.19 6.60 -2.73
C ARG A 83 18.16 5.23 -2.05
N TYR A 84 17.52 4.26 -2.67
CA TYR A 84 17.51 2.89 -2.18
C TYR A 84 18.89 2.22 -2.28
N THR A 85 19.29 1.53 -1.24
CA THR A 85 20.48 0.67 -1.15
C THR A 85 20.02 -0.79 -1.05
N ASP A 86 19.58 -1.20 0.14
CA ASP A 86 19.10 -2.54 0.47
C ASP A 86 17.96 -2.50 1.51
N MET A 87 17.39 -3.66 1.79
CA MET A 87 16.29 -3.83 2.74
C MET A 87 16.67 -3.76 4.23
N HIS A 88 17.97 -3.68 4.56
CA HIS A 88 18.48 -3.64 5.93
C HIS A 88 18.86 -2.24 6.39
N THR A 89 19.00 -1.32 5.43
CA THR A 89 19.40 0.07 5.66
C THR A 89 18.31 0.83 6.44
N ASP A 90 18.73 1.63 7.42
CA ASP A 90 17.86 2.59 8.09
C ASP A 90 17.67 3.85 7.22
N TYR A 91 16.45 4.03 6.73
CA TYR A 91 16.07 5.19 5.91
C TYR A 91 15.40 6.31 6.71
N THR A 92 15.44 6.27 8.06
CA THR A 92 14.82 7.30 8.91
C THR A 92 15.28 8.70 8.52
N GLY A 93 14.32 9.58 8.26
CA GLY A 93 14.56 10.97 7.85
C GLY A 93 15.03 11.16 6.40
N GLN A 94 15.14 10.08 5.61
CA GLN A 94 15.49 10.15 4.19
C GLN A 94 14.23 10.20 3.33
N GLY A 95 14.29 10.98 2.25
CA GLY A 95 13.17 11.14 1.31
C GLY A 95 12.02 11.95 1.90
N PHE A 96 10.82 11.76 1.34
CA PHE A 96 9.59 12.39 1.79
C PHE A 96 8.63 11.37 2.39
N ASP A 97 8.27 11.55 3.66
CA ASP A 97 7.30 10.70 4.36
C ASP A 97 5.87 11.15 4.01
N GLN A 98 5.35 10.56 2.93
CA GLN A 98 4.01 10.85 2.42
C GLN A 98 2.92 10.46 3.42
N LEU A 99 3.11 9.37 4.18
CA LEU A 99 2.10 8.92 5.14
C LEU A 99 1.94 9.93 6.28
N LEU A 100 3.05 10.46 6.80
CA LEU A 100 3.01 11.53 7.80
C LEU A 100 2.40 12.82 7.24
N ASP A 101 2.78 13.23 6.02
CA ASP A 101 2.20 14.43 5.36
C ASP A 101 0.68 14.29 5.14
N VAL A 102 0.21 13.09 4.76
CA VAL A 102 -1.23 12.80 4.65
C VAL A 102 -1.93 12.96 5.99
N ILE A 103 -1.40 12.38 7.07
CA ILE A 103 -1.99 12.47 8.41
C ILE A 103 -1.98 13.93 8.90
N ASP A 104 -0.88 14.65 8.68
CA ASP A 104 -0.76 16.07 9.05
C ASP A 104 -1.81 16.93 8.33
N LYS A 105 -1.95 16.77 7.00
CA LYS A 105 -2.95 17.50 6.23
C LYS A 105 -4.38 17.16 6.66
N ILE A 106 -4.68 15.91 6.95
CA ILE A 106 -6.02 15.52 7.43
C ILE A 106 -6.35 16.24 8.74
N LYS A 107 -5.37 16.33 9.66
CA LYS A 107 -5.57 16.99 10.97
C LYS A 107 -5.62 18.52 10.88
N ASN A 108 -4.71 19.10 10.08
CA ASN A 108 -4.41 20.53 10.14
C ASN A 108 -4.92 21.32 8.94
N ASN A 109 -5.20 20.67 7.81
CA ASN A 109 -5.74 21.29 6.60
C ASN A 109 -6.69 20.34 5.84
N PRO A 110 -7.80 19.88 6.45
CA PRO A 110 -8.65 18.82 5.91
C PRO A 110 -9.31 19.13 4.56
N ASN A 111 -9.43 20.41 4.20
CA ASN A 111 -9.97 20.86 2.92
C ASN A 111 -8.94 20.87 1.78
N ASP A 112 -7.69 20.48 2.07
CA ASP A 112 -6.66 20.36 1.04
C ASP A 112 -7.07 19.33 -0.01
N ARG A 113 -6.90 19.67 -1.28
CA ARG A 113 -7.21 18.80 -2.42
C ARG A 113 -6.01 17.97 -2.85
N ARG A 114 -4.90 18.03 -2.10
CA ARG A 114 -3.59 17.42 -2.38
C ARG A 114 -3.18 16.41 -1.30
N ILE A 115 -4.15 15.82 -0.60
CA ILE A 115 -3.92 14.75 0.36
C ILE A 115 -3.78 13.44 -0.42
N ILE A 116 -2.57 13.14 -0.89
CA ILE A 116 -2.27 12.05 -1.81
C ILE A 116 -1.11 11.22 -1.28
N LEU A 117 -1.25 9.89 -1.35
CA LEU A 117 -0.23 8.90 -1.06
C LEU A 117 0.08 8.11 -2.35
N SER A 118 1.29 8.22 -2.90
CA SER A 118 1.68 7.56 -4.15
C SER A 118 2.76 6.50 -3.93
N ALA A 119 2.56 5.30 -4.46
CA ALA A 119 3.61 4.30 -4.60
C ALA A 119 4.32 4.38 -5.98
N TRP A 120 3.76 5.13 -6.93
CA TRP A 120 4.27 5.18 -8.30
C TRP A 120 5.40 6.21 -8.45
N ASN A 121 6.65 5.74 -8.36
CA ASN A 121 7.84 6.54 -8.58
C ASN A 121 8.57 6.08 -9.87
N PRO A 122 8.44 6.82 -11.00
CA PRO A 122 9.05 6.45 -12.27
C PRO A 122 10.56 6.21 -12.23
N SER A 123 11.29 6.93 -11.37
CA SER A 123 12.74 6.79 -11.24
C SER A 123 13.16 5.47 -10.60
N ASP A 124 12.30 4.90 -9.75
CA ASP A 124 12.60 3.70 -8.97
C ASP A 124 11.96 2.42 -9.54
N LEU A 125 11.08 2.52 -10.55
CA LEU A 125 10.33 1.35 -11.07
C LEU A 125 11.23 0.19 -11.49
N LYS A 126 12.42 0.47 -12.01
CA LYS A 126 13.39 -0.56 -12.45
C LYS A 126 14.14 -1.22 -11.29
N LEU A 127 14.05 -0.65 -10.09
CA LEU A 127 14.68 -1.16 -8.86
C LEU A 127 13.74 -2.06 -8.06
N MET A 128 12.44 -2.02 -8.35
CA MET A 128 11.39 -2.77 -7.66
C MET A 128 11.26 -4.17 -8.23
N ALA A 129 11.07 -5.16 -7.38
CA ALA A 129 10.74 -6.53 -7.79
C ALA A 129 9.44 -6.56 -8.61
N LEU A 130 8.43 -5.80 -8.18
CA LEU A 130 7.18 -5.64 -8.90
C LEU A 130 6.72 -4.17 -8.86
N PRO A 131 6.53 -3.52 -10.02
CA PRO A 131 5.93 -2.19 -10.07
C PRO A 131 4.55 -2.16 -9.41
N PRO A 132 4.23 -1.12 -8.62
CA PRO A 132 3.05 -1.14 -7.77
C PRO A 132 1.75 -1.21 -8.58
N CYS A 133 0.83 -2.10 -8.19
CA CYS A 133 -0.48 -2.25 -8.82
C CYS A 133 -1.45 -1.16 -8.34
N HIS A 134 -1.47 -0.90 -7.04
CA HIS A 134 -2.19 0.23 -6.44
C HIS A 134 -1.27 1.45 -6.44
N MET A 135 -1.49 2.34 -7.41
CA MET A 135 -0.55 3.42 -7.74
C MET A 135 -0.59 4.55 -6.74
N PHE A 136 -1.79 5.03 -6.41
CA PHE A 136 -1.98 6.12 -5.46
C PHE A 136 -3.33 6.04 -4.78
N ALA A 137 -3.42 6.68 -3.62
CA ALA A 137 -4.66 6.96 -2.92
C ALA A 137 -4.79 8.46 -2.67
N GLN A 138 -6.00 8.99 -2.84
CA GLN A 138 -6.37 10.35 -2.49
C GLN A 138 -7.37 10.31 -1.34
N PHE A 139 -7.15 11.14 -0.34
CA PHE A 139 -8.02 11.29 0.81
C PHE A 139 -8.86 12.56 0.70
N TYR A 140 -10.04 12.52 1.28
CA TYR A 140 -10.97 13.64 1.30
C TYR A 140 -11.73 13.66 2.63
N VAL A 141 -11.80 14.83 3.26
CA VAL A 141 -12.55 15.04 4.51
C VAL A 141 -13.76 15.91 4.22
N ALA A 142 -14.94 15.47 4.65
CA ALA A 142 -16.15 16.30 4.68
C ALA A 142 -17.09 15.83 5.77
N ASN A 143 -17.75 16.78 6.45
CA ASN A 143 -18.67 16.49 7.55
C ASN A 143 -18.04 15.56 8.63
N GLU A 144 -16.77 15.82 8.97
CA GLU A 144 -15.98 15.00 9.91
C GLU A 144 -15.73 13.56 9.45
N GLU A 145 -16.07 13.22 8.19
CA GLU A 145 -15.86 11.90 7.62
C GLU A 145 -14.64 11.89 6.70
N LEU A 146 -13.77 10.89 6.87
CA LEU A 146 -12.63 10.63 5.98
C LEU A 146 -13.01 9.57 4.94
N SER A 147 -12.93 9.94 3.67
CA SER A 147 -13.05 9.02 2.53
C SER A 147 -11.71 8.84 1.82
N CYS A 148 -11.54 7.69 1.17
CA CYS A 148 -10.33 7.34 0.42
C CYS A 148 -10.70 6.85 -0.97
N GLN A 149 -10.09 7.42 -2.01
CA GLN A 149 -10.11 6.89 -3.37
C GLN A 149 -8.76 6.29 -3.71
N MET A 150 -8.71 5.00 -4.06
CA MET A 150 -7.50 4.33 -4.55
C MET A 150 -7.61 4.02 -6.05
N TYR A 151 -6.54 4.28 -6.80
CA TYR A 151 -6.41 3.90 -8.20
C TYR A 151 -5.46 2.69 -8.37
N GLN A 152 -5.99 1.60 -8.92
CA GLN A 152 -5.26 0.37 -9.22
C GLN A 152 -5.08 0.23 -10.74
N ARG A 153 -3.85 0.31 -11.25
CA ARG A 153 -3.57 0.24 -12.70
C ARG A 153 -3.84 -1.11 -13.33
N SER A 154 -3.74 -2.18 -12.55
CA SER A 154 -3.86 -3.57 -13.01
C SER A 154 -4.52 -4.38 -11.92
N ALA A 155 -5.69 -4.92 -12.24
CA ALA A 155 -6.59 -5.56 -11.28
C ALA A 155 -6.93 -6.98 -11.72
N ASP A 156 -6.51 -7.95 -10.91
CA ASP A 156 -6.91 -9.35 -10.99
C ASP A 156 -8.11 -9.59 -10.06
N MET A 157 -9.28 -9.88 -10.64
CA MET A 157 -10.53 -10.12 -9.90
C MET A 157 -10.53 -11.42 -9.09
N GLY A 158 -9.84 -12.44 -9.60
CA GLY A 158 -9.81 -13.78 -9.03
C GLY A 158 -9.00 -13.86 -7.74
N LEU A 159 -7.94 -13.07 -7.62
CA LEU A 159 -7.02 -13.15 -6.48
C LEU A 159 -6.80 -11.79 -5.79
N GLY A 160 -6.42 -10.75 -6.54
CA GLY A 160 -5.92 -9.49 -5.97
C GLY A 160 -6.98 -8.53 -5.46
N VAL A 161 -8.03 -8.27 -6.25
CA VAL A 161 -9.02 -7.21 -5.96
C VAL A 161 -9.70 -7.36 -4.59
N PRO A 162 -10.16 -8.55 -4.15
CA PRO A 162 -10.72 -8.73 -2.81
C PRO A 162 -9.75 -8.34 -1.69
N PHE A 163 -8.48 -8.69 -1.87
CA PHE A 163 -7.40 -8.37 -0.93
C PHE A 163 -7.15 -6.86 -0.91
N ASN A 164 -7.08 -6.22 -2.09
CA ASN A 164 -6.85 -4.78 -2.21
C ASN A 164 -8.03 -3.95 -1.66
N ILE A 165 -9.27 -4.42 -1.81
CA ILE A 165 -10.46 -3.79 -1.21
C ILE A 165 -10.33 -3.78 0.31
N ALA A 166 -10.03 -4.93 0.91
CA ALA A 166 -9.88 -5.06 2.35
C ALA A 166 -8.70 -4.21 2.87
N SER A 167 -7.56 -4.22 2.16
CA SER A 167 -6.36 -3.47 2.55
C SER A 167 -6.58 -1.96 2.60
N TYR A 168 -7.12 -1.36 1.53
CA TYR A 168 -7.34 0.10 1.51
C TYR A 168 -8.55 0.55 2.34
N ALA A 169 -9.58 -0.30 2.52
CA ALA A 169 -10.62 -0.05 3.50
C ALA A 169 -10.05 -0.02 4.92
N LEU A 170 -9.16 -0.95 5.26
CA LEU A 170 -8.47 -0.98 6.55
C LEU A 170 -7.58 0.25 6.75
N LEU A 171 -6.78 0.63 5.74
CA LEU A 171 -5.97 1.84 5.78
C LEU A 171 -6.83 3.09 6.04
N THR A 172 -7.98 3.19 5.38
CA THR A 172 -8.93 4.29 5.57
C THR A 172 -9.40 4.33 7.02
N CYS A 173 -9.81 3.19 7.59
CA CYS A 173 -10.23 3.11 9.00
C CYS A 173 -9.10 3.45 9.98
N MET A 174 -7.87 3.00 9.72
CA MET A 174 -6.71 3.30 10.56
C MET A 174 -6.38 4.80 10.58
N ILE A 175 -6.32 5.44 9.41
CA ILE A 175 -6.04 6.89 9.30
C ILE A 175 -7.18 7.69 9.94
N THR A 176 -8.43 7.28 9.71
CA THR A 176 -9.60 7.88 10.36
C THR A 176 -9.47 7.86 11.88
N HIS A 177 -9.11 6.70 12.45
CA HIS A 177 -8.97 6.52 13.89
C HIS A 177 -7.87 7.43 14.49
N VAL A 178 -6.69 7.49 13.87
CA VAL A 178 -5.58 8.32 14.40
C VAL A 178 -5.78 9.82 14.16
N CYS A 179 -6.77 10.20 13.37
CA CYS A 179 -7.17 11.58 13.10
C CYS A 179 -8.46 12.01 13.79
N ASP A 180 -9.03 11.17 14.67
CA ASP A 180 -10.28 11.45 15.39
C ASP A 180 -11.46 11.83 14.47
N LEU A 181 -11.55 11.17 13.31
CA LEU A 181 -12.62 11.34 12.32
C LEU A 181 -13.58 10.14 12.29
N ILE A 182 -14.62 10.23 11.45
CA ILE A 182 -15.58 9.15 11.18
C ILE A 182 -15.24 8.48 9.83
N PRO A 183 -15.35 7.14 9.69
CA PRO A 183 -15.09 6.50 8.41
C PRO A 183 -16.14 6.87 7.38
N GLY A 184 -15.74 7.40 6.22
CA GLY A 184 -16.60 7.74 5.11
C GLY A 184 -16.72 6.59 4.09
N ASP A 185 -16.39 6.89 2.82
CA ASP A 185 -16.41 5.91 1.74
C ASP A 185 -14.99 5.47 1.35
N PHE A 186 -14.85 4.18 1.02
CA PHE A 186 -13.73 3.70 0.22
C PHE A 186 -14.16 3.57 -1.24
N ILE A 187 -13.49 4.29 -2.14
CA ILE A 187 -13.70 4.27 -3.58
C ILE A 187 -12.52 3.58 -4.25
N HIS A 188 -12.79 2.53 -5.03
CA HIS A 188 -11.78 1.78 -5.74
C HIS A 188 -11.95 1.98 -7.24
N VAL A 189 -10.97 2.63 -7.87
CA VAL A 189 -10.90 2.87 -9.31
C VAL A 189 -9.95 1.86 -9.94
N LEU A 190 -10.40 1.16 -10.97
CA LEU A 190 -9.66 0.11 -11.66
C LEU A 190 -9.25 0.60 -13.06
N GLY A 191 -7.99 0.43 -13.41
CA GLY A 191 -7.44 0.65 -14.74
C GLY A 191 -7.64 -0.57 -15.65
N ASP A 192 -6.54 -1.25 -16.03
CA ASP A 192 -6.61 -2.52 -16.74
C ASP A 192 -7.28 -3.59 -15.84
N PHE A 193 -8.39 -4.11 -16.32
CA PHE A 193 -9.28 -4.98 -15.58
C PHE A 193 -9.37 -6.34 -16.26
N LYS A 194 -8.85 -7.38 -15.59
CA LYS A 194 -8.84 -8.75 -16.09
C LYS A 194 -9.74 -9.62 -15.19
N THR A 195 -10.72 -10.25 -15.84
CA THR A 195 -11.67 -11.19 -15.22
C THR A 195 -11.13 -12.61 -15.21
#